data_AF-A0A925U8I0-F1
#
_entry.id   AF-A0A925U8I0-F1
#
_cell.length_a   1.000
_cell.length_b   1.000
_cell.length_c   1.000
_cell.angle_alpha   90.00
_cell.angle_beta   90.00
_cell.angle_gamma   90.00
#
_symmetry.space_group_name_H-M   'P 1'
#
loop_
_entity.id
_entity.type
_entity.pdbx_description
1 polymer ?
#
loop_
_entity_poly.entity_id
_entity_poly.type
_entity_poly.pdbx_seq_one_letter_code
_entity_poly.pdbx_strand_id
1 'polypeptide(L)'
;MYFVVEMENNISDFITVSKASNGRIKIAQTLTNEANTYRLLYKLGYRKTTINKKRIYFFRDGDSMRPISFLHIRDAFYKALKEMRFSALPAYADFKDVLNWFYQENPIKENGLSGKYLKEDLNENDELSLRLKIDVVFNHKYKINSSILTFEDLCFKNVEDEGCIKKGSKLYYKKVEGTKYLVFVHYNRDIKLQDGFDLYLADFAFEESIGYRKPKYLEDIRFSFDIQTDLPLIKNYISN
;
A
#
# COMPACT_ATOMS: atom_id res chain seq x y z
N MET A 1 -3.10 2.46 19.23
CA MET A 1 -2.63 2.02 20.56
C MET A 1 -1.17 1.60 20.37
N TYR A 2 -0.21 2.40 20.80
CA TYR A 2 1.22 2.08 20.60
C TYR A 2 1.65 1.12 21.71
N PHE A 3 2.15 -0.05 21.34
CA PHE A 3 2.84 -0.92 22.29
C PHE A 3 4.11 -0.21 22.76
N VAL A 4 4.11 0.23 24.01
CA VAL A 4 5.35 0.61 24.69
C VAL A 4 6.06 -0.70 24.99
N VAL A 5 6.94 -1.13 24.10
CA VAL A 5 7.95 -2.11 24.47
C VAL A 5 8.83 -1.39 25.49
N GLU A 6 8.77 -1.79 26.76
CA GLU A 6 9.75 -1.40 27.77
C GLU A 6 11.09 -2.01 27.37
N MET A 7 11.75 -1.38 26.41
CA MET A 7 13.17 -1.55 26.21
C MET A 7 13.85 -0.55 27.13
N GLU A 8 14.59 -1.03 28.13
CA GLU A 8 15.61 -0.24 28.82
C GLU A 8 16.70 0.13 27.81
N ASN A 9 16.41 1.13 26.99
CA ASN A 9 17.29 1.67 25.98
C ASN A 9 18.14 2.75 26.65
N ASN A 10 19.44 2.50 26.79
CA ASN A 10 20.35 3.51 27.30
C ASN A 10 20.70 4.48 26.17
N ILE A 11 20.66 5.78 26.43
CA ILE A 11 21.05 6.78 25.43
C ILE A 11 22.49 6.57 24.92
N SER A 12 23.38 6.00 25.74
CA SER A 12 24.74 5.64 25.34
C SER A 12 24.79 4.62 24.20
N ASP A 13 23.71 3.85 24.01
CA ASP A 13 23.62 2.89 22.91
C ASP A 13 23.46 3.59 21.56
N PHE A 14 22.99 4.83 21.54
CA PHE A 14 22.66 5.58 20.33
C PHE A 14 23.53 6.80 20.08
N ILE A 15 24.21 7.32 21.10
CA ILE A 15 25.12 8.47 20.97
C ILE A 15 26.28 8.35 21.95
N THR A 16 27.38 9.00 21.62
CA THR A 16 28.48 9.28 22.54
C THR A 16 28.44 10.76 22.92
N VAL A 17 28.48 11.07 24.21
CA VAL A 17 28.50 12.44 24.74
C VAL A 17 29.84 12.70 25.40
N SER A 18 30.54 13.74 24.96
CA SER A 18 31.86 14.13 25.48
C SER A 18 31.94 15.64 25.68
N LYS A 19 32.87 16.09 26.53
CA LYS A 19 33.16 17.52 26.76
C LYS A 19 34.46 17.89 26.07
N ALA A 20 34.42 18.87 25.17
CA ALA A 20 35.60 19.42 24.52
C ALA A 20 36.43 20.27 25.49
N SER A 21 37.70 20.53 25.14
CA SER A 21 38.62 21.34 25.94
C SER A 21 38.14 22.78 26.18
N ASN A 22 37.33 23.34 25.27
CA ASN A 22 36.70 24.65 25.40
C ASN A 22 35.37 24.62 26.19
N GLY A 23 35.04 23.50 26.82
CA GLY A 23 33.82 23.32 27.61
C GLY A 23 32.56 23.01 26.79
N ARG A 24 32.61 23.03 25.45
CA ARG A 24 31.46 22.68 24.60
C ARG A 24 31.15 21.18 24.67
N ILE A 25 29.86 20.86 24.68
CA ILE A 25 29.39 19.47 24.61
C ILE A 25 29.46 19.01 23.16
N LYS A 26 30.04 17.83 22.95
CA LYS A 26 30.12 17.16 21.64
C LYS A 26 29.34 15.86 21.71
N ILE A 27 28.34 15.75 20.83
CA ILE A 27 27.54 14.54 20.64
C ILE A 27 27.89 13.96 19.28
N ALA A 28 28.12 12.65 19.22
CA ALA A 28 28.47 11.95 17.99
C ALA A 28 27.86 10.55 17.95
N GLN A 29 27.86 9.95 16.77
CA GLN A 29 27.52 8.55 16.56
C GLN A 29 28.72 7.76 16.06
N THR A 30 29.05 6.69 16.76
CA THR A 30 29.91 5.63 16.21
C THR A 30 29.10 4.75 15.25
N LEU A 31 29.78 3.93 14.44
CA LEU A 31 29.12 2.93 13.59
C LEU A 31 28.23 1.97 14.41
N THR A 32 28.64 1.64 15.63
CA THR A 32 27.85 0.81 16.55
C THR A 32 26.59 1.54 17.00
N ASN A 33 26.70 2.82 17.35
CA ASN A 33 25.56 3.63 17.76
C ASN A 33 24.53 3.78 16.63
N GLU A 34 25.01 4.03 15.41
CA GLU A 34 24.17 4.12 14.24
C GLU A 34 23.50 2.78 13.91
N ALA A 35 24.23 1.66 14.02
CA ALA A 35 23.66 0.32 13.87
C ALA A 35 22.55 0.05 14.90
N ASN A 36 22.77 0.41 16.17
CA ASN A 36 21.77 0.27 17.23
C ASN A 36 20.51 1.10 16.94
N THR A 37 20.69 2.29 16.38
CA THR A 37 19.59 3.14 15.94
C THR A 37 18.71 2.44 14.90
N TYR A 38 19.30 1.84 13.87
CA TYR A 38 18.52 1.10 12.86
C TYR A 38 17.89 -0.19 13.41
N ARG A 39 18.56 -0.89 14.34
CA ARG A 39 17.97 -2.05 15.03
C ARG A 39 16.76 -1.65 15.86
N LEU A 40 16.82 -0.51 16.56
CA LEU A 40 15.66 0.03 17.27
C LEU A 40 14.52 0.34 16.31
N LEU A 41 14.79 1.05 15.21
CA LEU A 41 13.79 1.34 14.19
C LEU A 41 13.17 0.07 13.61
N TYR A 42 13.97 -0.99 13.42
CA TYR A 42 13.47 -2.31 13.06
C TYR A 42 12.56 -2.89 14.16
N LYS A 43 12.94 -2.82 15.44
CA LYS A 43 12.03 -3.26 16.51
C LYS A 43 10.72 -2.47 16.55
N LEU A 44 10.76 -1.19 16.21
CA LEU A 44 9.60 -0.31 16.09
C LEU A 44 8.78 -0.51 14.80
N GLY A 45 9.07 -1.55 14.00
CA GLY A 45 8.27 -1.87 12.79
C GLY A 45 8.70 -1.16 11.50
N TYR A 46 9.74 -0.31 11.52
CA TYR A 46 10.22 0.37 10.31
C TYR A 46 11.13 -0.54 9.49
N ARG A 47 10.87 -0.63 8.18
CA ARG A 47 11.52 -1.57 7.27
C ARG A 47 11.85 -0.94 5.92
N LYS A 48 12.66 -1.66 5.16
CA LYS A 48 13.08 -1.36 3.79
C LYS A 48 13.08 -2.65 2.98
N THR A 49 12.57 -2.58 1.77
CA THR A 49 12.65 -3.67 0.78
C THR A 49 12.96 -3.12 -0.62
N THR A 50 13.07 -4.01 -1.59
CA THR A 50 13.23 -3.66 -3.01
C THR A 50 12.13 -4.34 -3.83
N ILE A 51 11.31 -3.56 -4.53
CA ILE A 51 10.27 -4.06 -5.43
C ILE A 51 10.52 -3.48 -6.81
N ASN A 52 10.60 -4.31 -7.84
CA ASN A 52 10.89 -3.87 -9.22
C ASN A 52 12.14 -2.97 -9.30
N LYS A 53 13.22 -3.33 -8.60
CA LYS A 53 14.47 -2.56 -8.47
C LYS A 53 14.31 -1.18 -7.80
N LYS A 54 13.14 -0.85 -7.28
CA LYS A 54 12.88 0.39 -6.52
C LYS A 54 12.92 0.10 -5.03
N ARG A 55 13.59 0.99 -4.30
CA ARG A 55 13.65 0.95 -2.85
C ARG A 55 12.32 1.43 -2.26
N ILE A 56 11.73 0.60 -1.41
CA ILE A 56 10.48 0.94 -0.71
C ILE A 56 10.73 0.92 0.80
N TYR A 57 10.28 1.97 1.48
CA TYR A 57 10.22 2.01 2.93
C TYR A 57 8.78 1.76 3.37
N PHE A 58 8.61 0.98 4.45
CA PHE A 58 7.29 0.67 4.98
C PHE A 58 7.35 0.51 6.50
N PHE A 59 6.18 0.62 7.13
CA PHE A 59 5.97 0.30 8.53
C PHE A 59 5.11 -0.95 8.61
N ARG A 60 5.54 -1.90 9.45
CA ARG A 60 4.87 -3.17 9.72
C ARG A 60 4.27 -3.16 11.13
N ASP A 61 3.00 -3.55 11.22
CA ASP A 61 2.24 -3.74 12.46
C ASP A 61 1.49 -5.07 12.36
N GLY A 62 2.07 -6.13 12.93
CA GLY A 62 1.66 -7.50 12.67
C GLY A 62 1.73 -7.82 11.17
N ASP A 63 0.58 -8.24 10.61
CA ASP A 63 0.42 -8.55 9.18
C ASP A 63 0.13 -7.32 8.32
N SER A 64 -0.12 -6.16 8.94
CA SER A 64 -0.37 -4.92 8.21
C SER A 64 0.93 -4.24 7.81
N MET A 65 1.00 -3.80 6.54
CA MET A 65 2.09 -2.96 6.05
C MET A 65 1.55 -1.68 5.44
N ARG A 66 2.21 -0.56 5.74
CA ARG A 66 1.94 0.74 5.12
C ARG A 66 3.21 1.32 4.51
N PRO A 67 3.19 1.80 3.25
CA PRO A 67 4.32 2.52 2.70
C PRO A 67 4.54 3.82 3.48
N ILE A 68 5.80 4.19 3.67
CA ILE A 68 6.20 5.42 4.36
C ILE A 68 7.34 6.09 3.60
N SER A 69 7.54 7.38 3.86
CA SER A 69 8.77 8.07 3.46
C SER A 69 9.89 7.84 4.47
N PHE A 70 11.13 8.07 4.03
CA PHE A 70 12.28 8.02 4.95
C PHE A 70 12.19 9.07 6.07
N LEU A 71 11.49 10.18 5.86
CA LEU A 71 11.23 11.18 6.91
C LEU A 71 10.48 10.58 8.11
N HIS A 72 9.52 9.69 7.87
CA HIS A 72 8.81 9.01 8.97
C HIS A 72 9.74 8.15 9.83
N ILE A 73 10.81 7.59 9.25
CA ILE A 73 11.84 6.84 9.98
C ILE A 73 12.66 7.79 10.85
N ARG A 74 13.00 8.98 10.33
CA ARG A 74 13.70 10.03 11.10
C ARG A 74 12.84 10.49 12.28
N ASP A 75 11.56 10.76 12.03
CA ASP A 75 10.62 11.20 13.06
C ASP A 75 10.39 10.13 14.12
N ALA A 76 10.41 8.85 13.73
CA ALA A 76 10.30 7.74 14.68
C ALA A 76 11.46 7.71 15.66
N PHE A 77 12.70 7.89 15.17
CA PHE A 77 13.84 7.94 16.06
C PHE A 77 13.82 9.19 16.94
N TYR A 78 13.38 10.34 16.42
CA TYR A 78 13.18 11.53 17.23
C TYR A 78 12.16 11.32 18.37
N LYS A 79 11.03 10.68 18.08
CA LYS A 79 10.03 10.32 19.09
C LYS A 79 10.60 9.34 20.11
N ALA A 80 11.34 8.34 19.65
CA ALA A 80 12.00 7.38 20.54
C ALA A 80 13.00 8.10 21.47
N LEU A 81 13.79 9.05 20.97
CA LEU A 81 14.65 9.89 21.80
C LEU A 81 13.82 10.62 22.87
N LYS A 82 12.71 11.26 22.51
CA LYS A 82 11.85 11.96 23.50
C LYS A 82 11.26 11.07 24.58
N GLU A 83 10.95 9.83 24.24
CA GLU A 83 10.27 8.88 25.14
C GLU A 83 11.25 8.07 25.99
N MET A 84 12.49 7.90 25.54
CA MET A 84 13.54 7.26 26.32
C MET A 84 13.78 8.06 27.60
N ARG A 85 13.63 7.38 28.75
CA ARG A 85 14.09 7.94 30.02
C ARG A 85 15.62 7.97 29.99
N PHE A 86 16.19 9.17 29.81
CA PHE A 86 17.64 9.42 29.75
C PHE A 86 18.34 9.26 31.11
N SER A 87 18.18 8.11 31.75
CA SER A 87 18.76 7.86 33.08
C SER A 87 20.29 7.88 33.12
N ALA A 88 20.97 8.02 31.97
CA ALA A 88 22.41 7.90 31.83
C ALA A 88 23.10 9.05 31.06
N LEU A 89 22.48 10.24 30.93
CA LEU A 89 23.25 11.39 30.43
C LEU A 89 24.31 11.81 31.46
N PRO A 90 25.53 12.19 31.03
CA PRO A 90 26.51 12.78 31.93
C PRO A 90 25.96 14.05 32.57
N ALA A 91 26.33 14.33 33.83
CA ALA A 91 25.82 15.48 34.60
C ALA A 91 26.05 16.85 33.94
N TYR A 92 26.93 16.95 32.95
CA TYR A 92 27.23 18.16 32.19
C TYR A 92 26.44 18.31 30.88
N ALA A 93 25.55 17.38 30.54
CA ALA A 93 24.75 17.40 29.32
C ALA A 93 23.26 17.23 29.64
N ASP A 94 22.42 17.89 28.85
CA ASP A 94 20.97 17.79 29.00
C ASP A 94 20.29 17.27 27.72
N PHE A 95 18.97 17.11 27.79
CA PHE A 95 18.18 16.63 26.66
C PHE A 95 18.13 17.66 25.51
N LYS A 96 18.23 18.96 25.79
CA LYS A 96 18.22 20.01 24.77
C LYS A 96 19.48 19.90 23.90
N ASP A 97 20.62 19.54 24.48
CA ASP A 97 21.85 19.28 23.72
C ASP A 97 21.66 18.13 22.72
N VAL A 98 21.03 17.03 23.15
CA VAL A 98 20.71 15.88 22.28
C VAL A 98 19.78 16.27 21.14
N LEU A 99 18.74 17.05 21.42
CA LEU A 99 17.83 17.52 20.38
C LEU A 99 18.51 18.45 19.38
N ASN A 100 19.31 19.40 19.86
CA ASN A 100 20.08 20.30 18.98
C ASN A 100 21.01 19.50 18.07
N TRP A 101 21.71 18.50 18.62
CA TRP A 101 22.53 17.58 17.84
C TRP A 101 21.72 16.85 16.76
N PHE A 102 20.55 16.29 17.11
CA PHE A 102 19.71 15.58 16.15
C PHE A 102 19.32 16.47 14.94
N TYR A 103 18.95 17.72 15.20
CA TYR A 103 18.58 18.67 14.14
C TYR A 103 19.77 19.13 13.30
N GLN A 104 20.94 19.34 13.92
CA GLN A 104 22.13 19.81 13.23
C GLN A 104 22.81 18.72 12.39
N GLU A 105 22.96 17.52 12.95
CA GLU A 105 23.77 16.47 12.34
C GLU A 105 22.98 15.52 11.43
N ASN A 106 21.65 15.50 11.56
CA ASN A 106 20.77 14.58 10.85
C ASN A 106 21.29 13.12 10.92
N PRO A 107 21.23 12.47 12.10
CA PRO A 107 21.91 11.20 12.34
C PRO A 107 21.35 10.02 11.54
N ILE A 108 20.10 10.12 11.08
CA ILE A 108 19.43 9.05 10.33
C ILE A 108 19.64 9.27 8.83
N LYS A 109 20.50 8.46 8.21
CA LYS A 109 20.89 8.61 6.80
C LYS A 109 20.53 7.40 5.95
N GLU A 110 20.44 7.61 4.64
CA GLU A 110 20.30 6.51 3.67
C GLU A 110 21.70 6.00 3.30
N ASN A 111 22.18 4.96 3.99
CA ASN A 111 23.52 4.42 3.79
C ASN A 111 23.54 2.87 3.87
N GLY A 112 24.74 2.30 3.89
CA GLY A 112 24.92 0.84 3.99
C GLY A 112 24.37 0.25 5.28
N LEU A 113 24.43 0.97 6.41
CA LEU A 113 23.90 0.50 7.69
C LEU A 113 22.38 0.47 7.68
N SER A 114 21.71 1.52 7.19
CA SER A 114 20.25 1.51 7.05
C SER A 114 19.80 0.45 6.05
N GLY A 115 20.56 0.26 4.98
CA GLY A 115 20.34 -0.82 4.01
C GLY A 115 20.49 -2.22 4.60
N LYS A 116 21.38 -2.42 5.57
CA LYS A 116 21.61 -3.70 6.24
C LYS A 116 20.57 -4.00 7.31
N TYR A 117 20.31 -3.04 8.20
CA TYR A 117 19.54 -3.28 9.42
C TYR A 117 18.04 -3.03 9.28
N LEU A 118 17.59 -2.28 8.27
CA LEU A 118 16.16 -2.12 7.99
C LEU A 118 15.65 -3.12 6.94
N LYS A 119 16.53 -3.94 6.33
CA LYS A 119 16.16 -4.83 5.24
C LYS A 119 15.14 -5.87 5.70
N GLU A 120 14.11 -6.06 4.89
CA GLU A 120 13.20 -7.19 4.99
C GLU A 120 12.93 -7.75 3.59
N ASP A 121 13.12 -9.07 3.47
CA ASP A 121 12.74 -9.82 2.28
C ASP A 121 11.27 -10.22 2.44
N LEU A 122 10.43 -9.80 1.50
CA LEU A 122 8.99 -10.04 1.55
C LEU A 122 8.66 -11.38 0.89
N ASN A 123 7.62 -12.04 1.41
CA ASN A 123 6.97 -13.12 0.67
C ASN A 123 6.09 -12.54 -0.45
N GLU A 124 5.57 -13.40 -1.33
CA GLU A 124 4.78 -12.98 -2.50
C GLU A 124 3.52 -12.19 -2.12
N ASN A 125 2.81 -12.60 -1.07
CA ASN A 125 1.59 -11.93 -0.61
C ASN A 125 1.90 -10.54 -0.05
N ASP A 126 2.98 -10.43 0.71
CA ASP A 126 3.44 -9.17 1.27
C ASP A 126 3.91 -8.20 0.18
N GLU A 127 4.69 -8.70 -0.80
CA GLU A 127 5.09 -7.90 -1.96
C GLU A 127 3.85 -7.41 -2.74
N LEU A 128 2.88 -8.30 -3.00
CA LEU A 128 1.63 -7.96 -3.68
C LEU A 128 0.87 -6.87 -2.92
N SER A 129 0.64 -7.06 -1.62
CA SER A 129 -0.05 -6.10 -0.74
C SER A 129 0.60 -4.72 -0.78
N LEU A 130 1.94 -4.68 -0.74
CA LEU A 130 2.66 -3.41 -0.80
C LEU A 130 2.62 -2.79 -2.20
N ARG A 131 2.75 -3.59 -3.27
CA ARG A 131 2.64 -3.13 -4.67
C ARG A 131 1.29 -2.48 -4.96
N LEU A 132 0.20 -3.09 -4.50
CA LEU A 132 -1.15 -2.53 -4.65
C LEU A 132 -1.30 -1.13 -4.00
N LYS A 133 -0.48 -0.81 -2.99
CA LYS A 133 -0.49 0.49 -2.30
C LYS A 133 0.41 1.54 -2.93
N ILE A 134 1.51 1.14 -3.59
CA ILE A 134 2.54 2.08 -4.08
C ILE A 134 2.53 2.29 -5.59
N ASP A 135 1.96 1.35 -6.35
CA ASP A 135 1.94 1.40 -7.81
C ASP A 135 0.50 1.44 -8.30
N VAL A 136 0.03 2.66 -8.60
CA VAL A 136 -1.34 2.93 -9.04
C VAL A 136 -1.67 2.20 -10.34
N VAL A 137 -0.70 2.11 -11.27
CA VAL A 137 -0.91 1.42 -12.56
C VAL A 137 -1.04 -0.07 -12.35
N PHE A 138 -0.19 -0.65 -11.50
CA PHE A 138 -0.29 -2.06 -11.16
C PHE A 138 -1.60 -2.37 -10.42
N ASN A 139 -1.97 -1.57 -9.42
CA ASN A 139 -3.22 -1.75 -8.68
C ASN A 139 -4.45 -1.72 -9.60
N HIS A 140 -4.51 -0.71 -10.48
CA HIS A 140 -5.59 -0.59 -11.45
C HIS A 140 -5.72 -1.84 -12.32
N LYS A 141 -4.61 -2.27 -12.94
CA LYS A 141 -4.59 -3.49 -13.76
C LYS A 141 -4.98 -4.75 -12.97
N TYR A 142 -4.50 -4.86 -11.75
CA TYR A 142 -4.82 -5.98 -10.86
C TYR A 142 -6.32 -6.04 -10.59
N LYS A 143 -6.96 -4.89 -10.31
CA LYS A 143 -8.43 -4.82 -10.12
C LYS A 143 -9.20 -5.22 -11.36
N ILE A 144 -8.84 -4.70 -12.54
CA ILE A 144 -9.48 -5.05 -13.81
C ILE A 144 -9.37 -6.56 -14.07
N ASN A 145 -8.18 -7.13 -13.95
CA ASN A 145 -7.97 -8.56 -14.16
C ASN A 145 -8.74 -9.42 -13.15
N SER A 146 -8.79 -9.00 -11.88
CA SER A 146 -9.57 -9.67 -10.85
C SER A 146 -11.07 -9.71 -11.18
N SER A 147 -11.61 -8.60 -11.71
CA SER A 147 -13.00 -8.56 -12.19
C SER A 147 -13.23 -9.52 -13.35
N ILE A 148 -12.32 -9.57 -14.32
CA ILE A 148 -12.43 -10.48 -15.47
C ILE A 148 -12.43 -11.94 -15.02
N LEU A 149 -11.48 -12.33 -14.17
CA LEU A 149 -11.41 -13.68 -13.60
C LEU A 149 -12.69 -14.02 -12.82
N THR A 150 -13.23 -13.06 -12.07
CA THR A 150 -14.50 -13.23 -11.36
C THR A 150 -15.67 -13.46 -12.33
N PHE A 151 -15.70 -12.75 -13.46
CA PHE A 151 -16.73 -12.97 -14.49
C PHE A 151 -16.61 -14.35 -15.12
N GLU A 152 -15.39 -14.82 -15.38
CA GLU A 152 -15.12 -16.17 -15.88
C GLU A 152 -15.57 -17.25 -14.87
N ASP A 153 -15.22 -17.11 -13.59
CA ASP A 153 -15.64 -18.01 -12.50
C ASP A 153 -17.17 -18.06 -12.35
N LEU A 154 -17.84 -16.92 -12.56
CA LEU A 154 -19.29 -16.83 -12.57
C LEU A 154 -19.92 -17.23 -13.91
N CYS A 155 -19.15 -17.75 -14.86
CA CYS A 155 -19.60 -18.20 -16.18
C CYS A 155 -20.32 -17.10 -16.99
N PHE A 156 -19.87 -15.86 -16.92
CA PHE A 156 -20.31 -14.81 -17.84
C PHE A 156 -19.79 -15.13 -19.25
N LYS A 157 -20.67 -15.03 -20.24
CA LYS A 157 -20.28 -15.05 -21.66
C LYS A 157 -19.71 -13.69 -22.04
N ASN A 158 -18.97 -13.61 -23.13
CA ASN A 158 -18.44 -12.33 -23.61
C ASN A 158 -18.58 -12.16 -25.12
N VAL A 159 -18.67 -10.90 -25.55
CA VAL A 159 -18.64 -10.48 -26.95
C VAL A 159 -17.56 -9.40 -27.09
N GLU A 160 -16.64 -9.60 -28.03
CA GLU A 160 -15.54 -8.68 -28.32
C GLU A 160 -15.98 -7.56 -29.27
N ASP A 161 -15.44 -6.34 -29.06
CA ASP A 161 -15.42 -5.21 -30.01
C ASP A 161 -16.74 -4.72 -30.63
N GLU A 162 -17.89 -5.25 -30.21
CA GLU A 162 -19.17 -4.97 -30.87
C GLU A 162 -20.09 -4.06 -30.04
N GLY A 163 -19.75 -3.75 -28.79
CA GLY A 163 -20.62 -3.14 -27.78
C GLY A 163 -21.75 -2.23 -28.29
N CYS A 164 -22.95 -2.78 -28.47
CA CYS A 164 -24.16 -2.02 -28.80
C CYS A 164 -24.54 -0.95 -27.77
N ILE A 165 -24.09 -1.13 -26.51
CA ILE A 165 -24.24 -0.17 -25.41
C ILE A 165 -23.18 0.93 -25.52
N LYS A 166 -21.91 0.54 -25.74
CA LYS A 166 -20.77 1.45 -25.88
C LYS A 166 -19.84 0.96 -26.99
N LYS A 167 -19.71 1.74 -28.05
CA LYS A 167 -18.92 1.36 -29.23
C LYS A 167 -17.48 1.02 -28.84
N GLY A 168 -16.97 -0.13 -29.29
CA GLY A 168 -15.60 -0.59 -29.06
C GLY A 168 -15.34 -1.19 -27.66
N SER A 169 -16.37 -1.30 -26.81
CA SER A 169 -16.25 -2.00 -25.53
C SER A 169 -16.43 -3.50 -25.70
N LYS A 170 -15.72 -4.29 -24.88
CA LYS A 170 -16.05 -5.70 -24.67
C LYS A 170 -17.20 -5.81 -23.69
N LEU A 171 -18.14 -6.70 -23.99
CA LEU A 171 -19.26 -6.99 -23.12
C LEU A 171 -19.03 -8.32 -22.41
N TYR A 172 -19.30 -8.38 -21.12
CA TYR A 172 -19.45 -9.62 -20.36
C TYR A 172 -20.90 -9.69 -19.88
N TYR A 173 -21.60 -10.78 -20.13
CA TYR A 173 -23.02 -10.88 -19.82
C TYR A 173 -23.42 -12.24 -19.27
N LYS A 174 -24.46 -12.22 -18.44
CA LYS A 174 -25.07 -13.42 -17.87
C LYS A 174 -26.57 -13.25 -17.78
N LYS A 175 -27.31 -14.30 -18.15
CA LYS A 175 -28.76 -14.32 -18.07
C LYS A 175 -29.20 -14.29 -16.62
N VAL A 176 -30.18 -13.43 -16.32
CA VAL A 176 -30.84 -13.33 -15.02
C VAL A 176 -32.14 -14.13 -15.08
N GLU A 177 -33.10 -13.70 -15.91
CA GLU A 177 -34.40 -14.35 -16.05
C GLU A 177 -35.04 -13.92 -17.37
N GLY A 178 -35.75 -14.83 -18.06
CA GLY A 178 -36.53 -14.48 -19.25
C GLY A 178 -35.67 -13.84 -20.36
N THR A 179 -35.87 -12.55 -20.60
CA THR A 179 -35.10 -11.72 -21.55
C THR A 179 -34.13 -10.75 -20.87
N LYS A 180 -33.98 -10.82 -19.54
CA LYS A 180 -33.10 -9.96 -18.75
C LYS A 180 -31.71 -10.56 -18.58
N TYR A 181 -30.71 -9.70 -18.71
CA TYR A 181 -29.29 -10.02 -18.59
C TYR A 181 -28.59 -8.98 -17.74
N LEU A 182 -27.64 -9.42 -16.92
CA LEU A 182 -26.61 -8.52 -16.41
C LEU A 182 -25.54 -8.36 -17.48
N VAL A 183 -25.12 -7.13 -17.74
CA VAL A 183 -24.13 -6.78 -18.76
C VAL A 183 -23.09 -5.83 -18.19
N PHE A 184 -21.85 -6.29 -18.10
CA PHE A 184 -20.68 -5.50 -17.81
C PHE A 184 -20.04 -4.99 -19.11
N VAL A 185 -19.80 -3.69 -19.17
CA VAL A 185 -19.23 -3.00 -20.33
C VAL A 185 -17.81 -2.57 -20.00
N HIS A 186 -16.80 -3.26 -20.56
CA HIS A 186 -15.38 -2.92 -20.37
C HIS A 186 -14.99 -1.79 -21.33
N TYR A 187 -14.93 -0.57 -20.82
CA TYR A 187 -14.60 0.61 -21.61
C TYR A 187 -13.11 0.94 -21.60
N ASN A 188 -12.64 1.71 -22.59
CA ASN A 188 -11.29 2.28 -22.69
C ASN A 188 -10.13 1.29 -22.48
N ARG A 189 -10.30 0.01 -22.85
CA ARG A 189 -9.33 -1.09 -22.60
C ARG A 189 -7.87 -0.77 -22.95
N ASP A 190 -7.67 0.04 -23.98
CA ASP A 190 -6.34 0.40 -24.48
C ASP A 190 -5.73 1.63 -23.79
N ILE A 191 -6.49 2.32 -22.93
CA ILE A 191 -6.08 3.55 -22.27
C ILE A 191 -5.75 3.26 -20.79
N LYS A 192 -4.46 3.35 -20.47
CA LYS A 192 -3.95 3.13 -19.11
C LYS A 192 -4.67 3.99 -18.08
N LEU A 193 -5.11 3.38 -16.97
CA LEU A 193 -5.80 4.03 -15.84
C LEU A 193 -7.18 4.61 -16.17
N GLN A 194 -7.68 4.42 -17.40
CA GLN A 194 -8.98 4.94 -17.81
C GLN A 194 -9.95 3.83 -18.22
N ASP A 195 -9.52 2.57 -18.17
CA ASP A 195 -10.39 1.42 -18.36
C ASP A 195 -11.12 1.05 -17.06
N GLY A 196 -12.28 0.40 -17.23
CA GLY A 196 -13.19 0.08 -16.14
C GLY A 196 -14.43 -0.61 -16.65
N PHE A 197 -15.38 -0.84 -15.75
CA PHE A 197 -16.62 -1.54 -16.05
C PHE A 197 -17.82 -0.71 -15.65
N ASP A 198 -18.74 -0.51 -16.59
CA ASP A 198 -20.10 -0.09 -16.28
C ASP A 198 -20.99 -1.35 -16.16
N LEU A 199 -21.90 -1.43 -15.19
CA LEU A 199 -22.86 -2.55 -15.08
C LEU A 199 -24.26 -2.09 -15.44
N TYR A 200 -24.94 -2.91 -16.24
CA TYR A 200 -26.34 -2.72 -16.55
C TYR A 200 -27.17 -3.97 -16.32
N LEU A 201 -28.44 -3.76 -15.94
CA LEU A 201 -29.50 -4.72 -16.18
C LEU A 201 -30.16 -4.37 -17.52
N ALA A 202 -30.12 -5.31 -18.46
CA ALA A 202 -30.53 -5.09 -19.84
C ALA A 202 -31.56 -6.12 -20.29
N ASP A 203 -32.55 -5.67 -21.08
CA ASP A 203 -33.57 -6.55 -21.68
C ASP A 203 -33.29 -6.74 -23.18
N PHE A 204 -32.93 -7.97 -23.55
CA PHE A 204 -32.66 -8.39 -24.92
C PHE A 204 -33.67 -9.45 -25.37
N ALA A 205 -34.31 -9.21 -26.51
CA ALA A 205 -35.28 -10.16 -27.08
C ALA A 205 -34.67 -11.55 -27.31
N PHE A 206 -33.41 -11.61 -27.73
CA PHE A 206 -32.65 -12.82 -28.00
C PHE A 206 -31.21 -12.65 -27.52
N GLU A 207 -30.58 -13.71 -27.02
CA GLU A 207 -29.22 -13.64 -26.49
C GLU A 207 -28.21 -13.24 -27.59
N GLU A 208 -28.43 -13.75 -28.80
CA GLU A 208 -27.62 -13.50 -30.00
C GLU A 208 -27.65 -12.03 -30.44
N SER A 209 -28.54 -11.21 -29.87
CA SER A 209 -28.59 -9.77 -30.14
C SER A 209 -27.67 -8.95 -29.24
N ILE A 210 -27.14 -9.54 -28.17
CA ILE A 210 -26.19 -8.90 -27.26
C ILE A 210 -24.88 -8.64 -28.01
N GLY A 211 -24.35 -7.42 -27.93
CA GLY A 211 -23.24 -6.97 -28.77
C GLY A 211 -23.73 -6.26 -30.04
N TYR A 212 -24.76 -6.77 -30.72
CA TYR A 212 -25.15 -6.26 -32.05
C TYR A 212 -26.28 -5.22 -32.05
N ARG A 213 -27.25 -5.33 -31.12
CA ARG A 213 -28.44 -4.48 -31.09
C ARG A 213 -28.59 -3.82 -29.72
N LYS A 214 -29.14 -2.62 -29.67
CA LYS A 214 -29.45 -1.98 -28.38
C LYS A 214 -30.54 -2.78 -27.65
N PRO A 215 -30.45 -2.93 -26.32
CA PRO A 215 -31.51 -3.56 -25.55
C PRO A 215 -32.79 -2.72 -25.56
N LYS A 216 -33.92 -3.37 -25.29
CA LYS A 216 -35.23 -2.70 -25.17
C LYS A 216 -35.31 -1.84 -23.91
N TYR A 217 -34.68 -2.30 -22.84
CA TYR A 217 -34.58 -1.63 -21.56
C TYR A 217 -33.15 -1.74 -21.05
N LEU A 218 -32.65 -0.66 -20.45
CA LEU A 218 -31.31 -0.56 -19.91
C LEU A 218 -31.37 0.23 -18.61
N GLU A 219 -31.01 -0.42 -17.51
CA GLU A 219 -30.93 0.19 -16.18
C GLU A 219 -29.47 0.12 -15.70
N ASP A 220 -28.94 1.26 -15.29
CA ASP A 220 -27.60 1.39 -14.71
C ASP A 220 -27.60 0.88 -13.27
N ILE A 221 -26.71 -0.07 -12.96
CA ILE A 221 -26.49 -0.55 -11.61
C ILE A 221 -25.18 0.06 -11.13
N ARG A 222 -25.30 1.04 -10.22
CA ARG A 222 -24.12 1.72 -9.66
C ARG A 222 -23.29 0.79 -8.81
N PHE A 223 -22.00 0.73 -9.14
CA PHE A 223 -21.00 -0.02 -8.40
C PHE A 223 -19.97 0.86 -7.72
N SER A 224 -19.33 0.27 -6.70
CA SER A 224 -18.17 0.87 -6.04
C SER A 224 -16.89 0.73 -6.88
N PHE A 225 -16.95 -0.02 -7.99
CA PHE A 225 -15.82 -0.40 -8.84
C PHE A 225 -14.78 -1.26 -8.08
N ASP A 226 -15.25 -1.91 -7.01
CA ASP A 226 -14.49 -2.87 -6.23
C ASP A 226 -15.24 -4.19 -6.26
N ILE A 227 -14.78 -5.12 -7.10
CA ILE A 227 -15.48 -6.38 -7.34
C ILE A 227 -15.71 -7.17 -6.04
N GLN A 228 -14.84 -7.06 -5.03
CA GLN A 228 -15.05 -7.77 -3.77
C GLN A 228 -16.23 -7.19 -2.98
N THR A 229 -16.41 -5.87 -3.04
CA THR A 229 -17.56 -5.19 -2.43
C THR A 229 -18.84 -5.38 -3.25
N ASP A 230 -18.70 -5.41 -4.56
CA ASP A 230 -19.81 -5.45 -5.52
C ASP A 230 -20.32 -6.89 -5.77
N LEU A 231 -19.51 -7.92 -5.53
CA LEU A 231 -19.85 -9.32 -5.79
C LEU A 231 -21.13 -9.82 -5.08
N PRO A 232 -21.40 -9.49 -3.80
CA PRO A 232 -22.65 -9.84 -3.15
C PRO A 232 -23.88 -9.26 -3.88
N LEU A 233 -23.78 -8.04 -4.42
CA LEU A 233 -24.86 -7.41 -5.19
C LEU A 233 -25.08 -8.17 -6.50
N ILE A 234 -24.01 -8.54 -7.21
CA ILE A 234 -24.08 -9.33 -8.45
C ILE A 234 -24.77 -10.68 -8.18
N LYS A 235 -24.38 -11.36 -7.09
CA LYS A 235 -24.93 -12.67 -6.73
C LYS A 235 -26.44 -12.67 -6.52
N ASN A 236 -27.03 -11.57 -6.04
CA ASN A 236 -28.48 -11.45 -5.89
C ASN A 236 -29.25 -11.53 -7.21
N TYR A 237 -28.61 -11.25 -8.34
CA TYR A 237 -29.23 -11.32 -9.66
C TYR A 237 -29.02 -12.66 -10.37
N ILE A 238 -27.98 -13.42 -10.05
CA ILE A 238 -27.57 -14.63 -10.80
C ILE A 238 -27.78 -15.94 -10.04
N SER A 239 -28.24 -15.87 -8.78
CA SER A 239 -28.45 -17.05 -7.91
C SER A 239 -29.92 -17.49 -7.82
N ASN A 240 -30.78 -16.90 -8.66
CA ASN A 240 -32.16 -17.35 -8.91
C ASN A 240 -32.22 -18.11 -10.23
#